data_AF-A0A7S4J0M5-F1
#
_entry.id   AF-A0A7S4J0M5-F1
#
_cell.length_a   1.000
_cell.length_b   1.000
_cell.length_c   1.000
_cell.angle_alpha   90.00
_cell.angle_beta   90.00
_cell.angle_gamma   90.00
#
_symmetry.space_group_name_H-M   'P 1'
#
loop_
_entity.id
_entity.type
_entity.pdbx_description
1 polymer ?
#
loop_
_entity_poly.entity_id
_entity_poly.type
_entity_poly.pdbx_seq_one_letter_code
_entity_poly.pdbx_strand_id
1 'polypeptide(L)'
;MAGSRNRRTAVLAVLAVATADTCLAIPSCEAFIQPFTYPCQSIRRPWTVSARHTNALNGSSVNTGDEDESEAVEIERKRLESILGSVGGSGVESEDSPAGWDEQLSAGPPPLTTIGRERLETEVALLRSLVDSDGAIARLWELWYHERGPGPAAELSATDILVARGPSSYAVAEDMLRKLIAREGVYWTEAVNRLATLLFLQGRFDESKEACEVVLSVKPWHFGALSGIVMVCQGLNDLDGVVGWAGQRMPPLEAELSAVMGDGDMKDTRTEWVERMVNVAQKRLRLAEQEVQESFLDSSVADNKEGAILDDEKDGAWE
;
A
#
# COMPACT_ATOMS: atom_id res chain seq x y z
N MET A 1 31.88 13.74 41.31
CA MET A 1 30.52 14.29 41.14
C MET A 1 30.59 15.49 40.22
N ALA A 2 30.03 15.38 39.01
CA ALA A 2 29.51 16.48 38.17
C ALA A 2 29.15 15.89 36.80
N GLY A 3 28.05 15.13 36.76
CA GLY A 3 27.40 14.71 35.52
C GLY A 3 26.26 15.67 35.18
N SER A 4 25.83 15.61 33.92
CA SER A 4 24.55 16.14 33.43
C SER A 4 24.48 17.63 33.13
N ARG A 5 25.30 18.11 32.19
CA ARG A 5 25.01 19.30 31.38
C ARG A 5 25.58 19.14 29.97
N ASN A 6 24.98 18.31 29.11
CA ASN A 6 25.18 18.38 27.65
C ASN A 6 24.28 17.43 26.82
N ARG A 7 22.98 17.35 27.12
CA ARG A 7 22.01 16.72 26.19
C ARG A 7 20.80 17.59 25.84
N ARG A 8 20.54 18.68 26.59
CA ARG A 8 19.42 19.60 26.30
C ARG A 8 19.76 20.68 25.28
N THR A 9 21.04 21.02 25.11
CA THR A 9 21.48 22.08 24.19
C THR A 9 21.59 21.61 22.73
N ALA A 10 21.75 20.30 22.49
CA ALA A 10 21.78 19.74 21.13
C ALA A 10 20.37 19.50 20.56
N VAL A 11 19.38 19.21 21.40
CA VAL A 11 17.98 18.98 20.97
C VAL A 11 17.28 20.30 20.61
N LEU A 12 17.68 21.42 21.22
CA LEU A 12 17.14 22.75 20.89
C LEU A 12 17.70 23.35 19.59
N ALA A 13 18.83 22.84 19.08
CA ALA A 13 19.38 23.27 17.78
C ALA A 13 18.63 22.65 16.58
N VAL A 14 17.97 21.49 16.77
CA VAL A 14 17.10 20.87 15.76
C VAL A 14 15.71 21.55 15.71
N LEU A 15 15.29 22.21 16.79
CA LEU A 15 14.03 22.94 16.89
C LEU A 15 14.12 24.44 16.53
N ALA A 16 15.32 25.02 16.47
CA ALA A 16 15.50 26.46 16.24
C ALA A 16 15.51 26.90 14.75
N VAL A 17 15.43 25.98 13.80
CA VAL A 17 15.19 26.31 12.37
C VAL A 17 13.69 26.33 12.04
N ALA A 18 12.82 25.95 12.98
CA ALA A 18 11.38 25.81 12.75
C ALA A 18 10.52 27.02 13.17
N THR A 19 11.09 28.14 13.63
CA THR A 19 10.27 29.25 14.20
C THR A 19 10.67 30.69 13.85
N ALA A 20 11.40 30.95 12.75
CA ALA A 20 11.65 32.33 12.33
C ALA A 20 11.34 32.56 10.84
N ASP A 21 10.24 33.26 10.60
CA ASP A 21 9.90 34.08 9.42
C ASP A 21 10.37 33.56 8.06
N THR A 22 9.51 32.77 7.45
CA THR A 22 9.26 32.89 6.01
C THR A 22 7.82 32.48 5.76
N CYS A 23 6.99 33.44 5.34
CA CYS A 23 5.75 33.17 4.64
C CYS A 23 6.08 32.35 3.38
N LEU A 24 6.14 31.03 3.52
CA LEU A 24 6.25 30.10 2.42
C LEU A 24 4.92 29.39 2.29
N ALA A 25 4.35 29.55 1.09
CA ALA A 25 3.13 28.93 0.64
C ALA A 25 3.05 27.47 1.10
N ILE A 26 1.89 27.13 1.67
CA ILE A 26 1.41 25.75 1.82
C ILE A 26 1.74 25.03 0.50
N PRO A 27 2.63 24.02 0.48
CA PRO A 27 2.70 23.16 -0.68
C PRO A 27 1.38 22.39 -0.71
N SER A 28 0.62 22.67 -1.75
CA SER A 28 -0.56 21.96 -2.23
C SER A 28 -0.43 20.45 -2.04
N CYS A 29 -1.58 19.80 -1.91
CA CYS A 29 -1.82 18.36 -1.88
C CYS A 29 -1.21 17.53 -3.05
N GLU A 30 -0.29 18.09 -3.84
CA GLU A 30 0.38 17.45 -4.99
C GLU A 30 1.37 16.35 -4.58
N ALA A 31 1.91 16.35 -3.36
CA ALA A 31 2.79 15.26 -2.90
C ALA A 31 2.02 13.95 -2.63
N PHE A 32 0.70 14.04 -2.46
CA PHE A 32 -0.19 12.89 -2.29
C PHE A 32 -0.81 12.43 -3.62
N ILE A 33 -0.78 13.31 -4.62
CA ILE A 33 -1.41 13.15 -5.92
C ILE A 33 -0.41 13.61 -6.98
N GLN A 34 0.60 12.79 -7.29
CA GLN A 34 0.96 12.37 -8.65
C GLN A 34 2.37 11.72 -8.68
N PRO A 35 2.57 10.68 -9.53
CA PRO A 35 1.60 10.25 -10.53
C PRO A 35 0.96 8.91 -10.19
N PHE A 36 -0.38 8.97 -10.08
CA PHE A 36 -1.30 7.93 -10.51
C PHE A 36 -1.25 7.75 -12.05
N THR A 37 -0.04 7.68 -12.62
CA THR A 37 0.22 7.35 -14.01
C THR A 37 1.55 6.59 -14.07
N TYR A 38 1.50 5.26 -14.08
CA TYR A 38 2.63 4.49 -14.60
C TYR A 38 2.43 4.31 -16.11
N PRO A 39 3.39 4.74 -16.95
CA PRO A 39 3.30 4.56 -18.39
C PRO A 39 3.58 3.09 -18.74
N CYS A 40 2.55 2.41 -19.28
CA CYS A 40 2.78 1.27 -20.15
C CYS A 40 3.62 1.76 -21.35
N GLN A 41 4.85 1.27 -21.47
CA GLN A 41 5.75 1.63 -22.57
C GLN A 41 5.22 1.08 -23.89
N SER A 42 4.41 1.88 -24.58
CA SER A 42 4.37 1.93 -26.04
C SER A 42 3.82 3.28 -26.46
N ILE A 43 4.45 3.86 -27.49
CA ILE A 43 4.09 5.12 -28.18
C ILE A 43 4.73 6.38 -27.58
N ARG A 44 5.83 6.79 -28.22
CA ARG A 44 6.47 8.10 -28.09
C ARG A 44 5.60 9.20 -28.72
N ARG A 45 5.39 10.33 -28.03
CA ARG A 45 5.82 11.70 -28.43
C ARG A 45 5.36 12.79 -27.43
N PRO A 46 6.10 13.91 -27.31
CA PRO A 46 6.00 14.85 -26.20
C PRO A 46 5.02 16.01 -26.47
N TRP A 47 4.28 16.45 -25.44
CA TRP A 47 3.54 17.71 -25.44
C TRP A 47 4.27 18.74 -24.56
N THR A 48 4.74 19.80 -25.20
CA THR A 48 5.16 21.05 -24.55
C THR A 48 3.97 22.01 -24.53
N VAL A 49 3.65 22.56 -23.36
CA VAL A 49 2.69 23.68 -23.22
C VAL A 49 3.47 24.98 -23.21
N SER A 50 3.23 25.86 -24.19
CA SER A 50 3.57 27.28 -24.10
C SER A 50 2.36 28.10 -24.52
N ALA A 51 2.06 29.12 -23.72
CA ALA A 51 0.89 29.98 -23.85
C ALA A 51 1.10 31.14 -24.84
N ARG A 52 0.01 31.47 -25.54
CA ARG A 52 -0.51 32.82 -25.90
C ARG A 52 -0.68 33.16 -27.40
N HIS A 53 -1.85 33.77 -27.64
CA HIS A 53 -2.27 34.77 -28.64
C HIS A 53 -2.67 34.37 -30.09
N THR A 54 -4.01 34.46 -30.30
CA THR A 54 -4.79 35.10 -31.38
C THR A 54 -4.55 34.82 -32.88
N ASN A 55 -5.68 34.48 -33.51
CA ASN A 55 -6.20 34.81 -34.85
C ASN A 55 -5.87 33.95 -36.10
N ALA A 56 -6.98 33.40 -36.62
CA ALA A 56 -7.43 33.38 -38.03
C ALA A 56 -6.91 32.32 -39.02
N LEU A 57 -7.90 31.52 -39.48
CA LEU A 57 -8.12 30.97 -40.84
C LEU A 57 -7.01 30.10 -41.46
N ASN A 58 -7.23 28.80 -41.62
CA ASN A 58 -7.85 28.18 -42.81
C ASN A 58 -7.74 26.64 -42.71
N GLY A 59 -8.74 25.94 -43.25
CA GLY A 59 -8.91 24.49 -43.08
C GLY A 59 -7.95 23.60 -43.87
N SER A 60 -7.84 22.35 -43.42
CA SER A 60 -7.83 21.16 -44.26
C SER A 60 -8.09 19.92 -43.41
N SER A 61 -9.03 19.13 -43.90
CA SER A 61 -9.54 17.87 -43.37
C SER A 61 -8.45 16.80 -43.26
N VAL A 62 -8.37 16.15 -42.10
CA VAL A 62 -7.90 14.76 -41.97
C VAL A 62 -8.84 14.07 -40.98
N ASN A 63 -9.60 13.12 -41.52
CA ASN A 63 -10.57 12.30 -40.81
C ASN A 63 -9.87 10.99 -40.44
N THR A 64 -9.68 10.70 -39.15
CA THR A 64 -9.23 9.39 -38.66
C THR A 64 -10.02 9.06 -37.40
N GLY A 65 -10.64 7.88 -37.39
CA GLY A 65 -11.70 7.44 -36.49
C GLY A 65 -11.40 7.57 -35.00
N ASP A 66 -12.33 8.26 -34.31
CA ASP A 66 -12.43 8.39 -32.86
C ASP A 66 -13.63 7.60 -32.29
N GLU A 67 -14.29 6.76 -33.10
CA GLU A 67 -15.57 6.15 -32.71
C GLU A 67 -15.42 4.90 -31.81
N ASP A 68 -14.29 4.18 -31.86
CA ASP A 68 -14.11 2.92 -31.12
C ASP A 68 -13.72 3.09 -29.64
N GLU A 69 -12.98 4.14 -29.26
CA GLU A 69 -12.60 4.37 -27.84
C GLU A 69 -13.79 4.87 -27.00
N SER A 70 -14.70 5.62 -27.61
CA SER A 70 -15.91 6.12 -26.96
C SER A 70 -16.86 4.99 -26.58
N GLU A 71 -16.95 3.94 -27.40
CA GLU A 71 -17.89 2.83 -27.17
C GLU A 71 -17.41 1.92 -26.03
N ALA A 72 -16.10 1.64 -25.96
CA ALA A 72 -15.52 0.84 -24.88
C ALA A 72 -15.67 1.51 -23.50
N VAL A 73 -15.46 2.83 -23.42
CA VAL A 73 -15.64 3.61 -22.18
C VAL A 73 -17.12 3.66 -21.76
N GLU A 74 -18.01 3.79 -22.73
CA GLU A 74 -19.46 3.81 -22.50
C GLU A 74 -20.01 2.44 -22.07
N ILE A 75 -19.45 1.34 -22.57
CA ILE A 75 -19.77 -0.03 -22.13
C ILE A 75 -19.35 -0.23 -20.67
N GLU A 76 -18.15 0.20 -20.29
CA GLU A 76 -17.67 0.03 -18.91
C GLU A 76 -18.44 0.95 -17.94
N ARG A 77 -18.82 2.16 -18.36
CA ARG A 77 -19.72 3.04 -17.59
C ARG A 77 -21.06 2.38 -17.30
N LYS A 78 -21.71 1.80 -18.32
CA LYS A 78 -22.98 1.08 -18.16
C LYS A 78 -22.85 -0.17 -17.28
N ARG A 79 -21.71 -0.87 -17.35
CA ARG A 79 -21.42 -2.01 -16.49
C ARG A 79 -21.33 -1.59 -15.01
N LEU A 80 -20.64 -0.49 -14.72
CA LEU A 80 -20.52 0.07 -13.37
C LEU A 80 -21.87 0.59 -12.84
N GLU A 81 -22.68 1.24 -13.68
CA GLU A 81 -24.01 1.71 -13.31
C GLU A 81 -24.99 0.56 -13.02
N SER A 82 -24.89 -0.56 -13.75
CA SER A 82 -25.66 -1.78 -13.50
C SER A 82 -25.35 -2.41 -12.14
N ILE A 83 -24.08 -2.36 -11.71
CA ILE A 83 -23.65 -2.83 -10.38
C ILE A 83 -24.21 -1.92 -9.28
N LEU A 84 -24.33 -0.61 -9.54
CA LEU A 84 -24.80 0.40 -8.58
C LEU A 84 -26.34 0.50 -8.48
N GLY A 85 -27.08 0.11 -9.52
CA GLY A 85 -28.54 0.21 -9.57
C GLY A 85 -29.32 -0.73 -8.64
N SER A 86 -28.64 -1.60 -7.88
CA SER A 86 -29.27 -2.61 -7.01
C SER A 86 -29.43 -2.19 -5.54
N VAL A 87 -28.84 -1.08 -5.10
CA VAL A 87 -28.89 -0.67 -3.67
C VAL A 87 -29.88 0.48 -3.48
N GLY A 88 -31.15 0.11 -3.32
CA GLY A 88 -32.20 0.99 -2.79
C GLY A 88 -31.95 1.28 -1.30
N GLY A 89 -31.99 2.56 -0.95
CA GLY A 89 -31.59 3.06 0.36
C GLY A 89 -32.42 2.56 1.54
N SER A 90 -31.71 2.37 2.65
CA SER A 90 -32.21 2.62 4.00
C SER A 90 -31.06 3.21 4.81
N GLY A 91 -31.34 4.29 5.53
CA GLY A 91 -30.35 4.97 6.36
C GLY A 91 -29.84 4.02 7.43
N VAL A 92 -28.52 3.90 7.52
CA VAL A 92 -27.85 3.20 8.61
C VAL A 92 -27.14 4.25 9.43
N GLU A 93 -27.59 4.38 10.66
CA GLU A 93 -26.93 5.14 11.71
C GLU A 93 -25.52 4.58 11.93
N SER A 94 -24.58 5.49 12.14
CA SER A 94 -23.16 5.22 12.30
C SER A 94 -22.86 4.37 13.53
N GLU A 95 -22.70 3.05 13.35
CA GLU A 95 -22.09 2.12 14.32
C GLU A 95 -20.83 1.41 13.76
N ASP A 96 -20.28 1.85 12.63
CA ASP A 96 -19.09 1.22 12.04
C ASP A 96 -17.80 1.92 12.49
N SER A 97 -17.44 1.73 13.76
CA SER A 97 -16.01 1.59 14.08
C SER A 97 -15.49 0.39 13.27
N PRO A 98 -14.25 0.37 12.75
CA PRO A 98 -13.76 -0.74 11.95
C PRO A 98 -13.47 -1.95 12.86
N ALA A 99 -14.52 -2.63 13.35
CA ALA A 99 -14.43 -3.60 14.43
C ALA A 99 -14.05 -5.03 13.98
N GLY A 100 -13.48 -5.20 12.79
CA GLY A 100 -13.11 -6.52 12.24
C GLY A 100 -11.63 -6.72 11.91
N TRP A 101 -10.81 -5.67 12.02
CA TRP A 101 -9.40 -5.74 11.63
C TRP A 101 -8.61 -6.59 12.60
N ASP A 102 -8.85 -6.39 13.90
CA ASP A 102 -8.22 -7.16 14.98
C ASP A 102 -8.53 -8.65 14.88
N GLU A 103 -9.76 -9.01 14.51
CA GLU A 103 -10.14 -10.41 14.30
C GLU A 103 -9.38 -11.03 13.12
N GLN A 104 -9.32 -10.31 11.99
CA GLN A 104 -8.58 -10.79 10.81
C GLN A 104 -7.06 -10.84 11.04
N LEU A 105 -6.49 -9.87 11.77
CA LEU A 105 -5.08 -9.89 12.16
C LEU A 105 -4.80 -11.04 13.14
N SER A 106 -5.71 -11.29 14.09
CA SER A 106 -5.61 -12.39 15.06
C SER A 106 -5.75 -13.77 14.42
N ALA A 107 -6.50 -13.89 13.32
CA ALA A 107 -6.62 -15.13 12.56
C ALA A 107 -5.30 -15.53 11.86
N GLY A 108 -4.32 -14.64 11.81
CA GLY A 108 -3.01 -14.88 11.19
C GLY A 108 -3.02 -14.72 9.68
N PRO A 109 -1.84 -14.66 9.04
CA PRO A 109 -1.72 -14.52 7.60
C PRO A 109 -2.27 -15.75 6.88
N PRO A 110 -2.77 -15.61 5.64
CA PRO A 110 -3.15 -16.78 4.84
C PRO A 110 -1.93 -17.71 4.64
N PRO A 111 -2.15 -19.03 4.52
CA PRO A 111 -1.06 -20.00 4.34
C PRO A 111 -0.16 -19.65 3.15
N LEU A 112 1.14 -19.90 3.31
CA LEU A 112 2.12 -19.59 2.28
C LEU A 112 1.97 -20.50 1.07
N THR A 113 1.43 -19.94 -0.02
CA THR A 113 1.40 -20.61 -1.33
C THR A 113 2.75 -20.50 -2.03
N THR A 114 3.01 -21.34 -3.05
CA THR A 114 4.22 -21.24 -3.89
C THR A 114 4.38 -19.85 -4.50
N ILE A 115 3.30 -19.30 -5.06
CA ILE A 115 3.30 -17.95 -5.65
C ILE A 115 3.48 -16.88 -4.56
N GLY A 116 2.96 -17.10 -3.34
CA GLY A 116 3.19 -16.23 -2.19
C GLY A 116 4.66 -16.18 -1.79
N ARG A 117 5.34 -17.34 -1.76
CA ARG A 117 6.78 -17.47 -1.49
C ARG A 117 7.61 -16.71 -2.51
N GLU A 118 7.42 -17.00 -3.80
CA GLU A 118 8.18 -16.37 -4.90
C GLU A 118 8.02 -14.83 -4.87
N ARG A 119 6.83 -14.33 -4.53
CA ARG A 119 6.59 -12.90 -4.37
C ARG A 119 7.32 -12.30 -3.18
N LEU A 120 7.28 -12.94 -2.01
CA LEU A 120 8.03 -12.47 -0.83
C LEU A 120 9.55 -12.50 -1.08
N GLU A 121 10.06 -13.52 -1.77
CA GLU A 121 11.48 -13.59 -2.17
C GLU A 121 11.85 -12.44 -3.13
N THR A 122 10.99 -12.16 -4.10
CA THR A 122 11.14 -11.03 -5.03
C THR A 122 11.09 -9.70 -4.27
N GLU A 123 10.16 -9.54 -3.34
CA GLU A 123 10.02 -8.36 -2.47
C GLU A 123 11.29 -8.13 -1.65
N VAL A 124 11.82 -9.18 -1.01
CA VAL A 124 13.09 -9.14 -0.26
C VAL A 124 14.26 -8.74 -1.16
N ALA A 125 14.34 -9.27 -2.39
CA ALA A 125 15.40 -8.91 -3.33
C ALA A 125 15.30 -7.44 -3.77
N LEU A 126 14.08 -6.95 -4.01
CA LEU A 126 13.84 -5.54 -4.33
C LEU A 126 14.20 -4.62 -3.15
N LEU A 127 13.82 -4.97 -1.92
CA LEU A 127 14.19 -4.23 -0.72
C LEU A 127 15.72 -4.11 -0.59
N ARG A 128 16.48 -5.18 -0.81
CA ARG A 128 17.95 -5.14 -0.79
C ARG A 128 18.54 -4.17 -1.80
N SER A 129 17.92 -4.04 -2.97
CA SER A 129 18.41 -3.11 -3.99
C SER A 129 18.14 -1.63 -3.65
N LEU A 130 17.37 -1.36 -2.59
CA LEU A 130 17.10 0.01 -2.16
C LEU A 130 18.30 0.67 -1.46
N VAL A 131 19.37 -0.05 -1.09
CA VAL A 131 20.51 0.58 -0.37
C VAL A 131 21.09 1.75 -1.18
N ASP A 132 21.31 1.53 -2.48
CA ASP A 132 22.07 2.46 -3.32
C ASP A 132 21.20 3.17 -4.38
N SER A 133 19.92 2.80 -4.48
CA SER A 133 19.05 3.26 -5.56
C SER A 133 17.57 3.26 -5.19
N ASP A 134 16.79 4.16 -5.80
CA ASP A 134 15.33 4.14 -5.77
C ASP A 134 14.71 3.33 -6.93
N GLY A 135 15.53 2.71 -7.79
CA GLY A 135 15.06 2.01 -8.99
C GLY A 135 14.07 0.85 -8.73
N ALA A 136 14.06 0.29 -7.51
CA ALA A 136 13.13 -0.77 -7.11
C ALA A 136 11.79 -0.26 -6.57
N ILE A 137 11.64 1.04 -6.27
CA ILE A 137 10.41 1.61 -5.70
C ILE A 137 9.19 1.32 -6.58
N ALA A 138 9.29 1.59 -7.89
CA ALA A 138 8.17 1.37 -8.82
C ALA A 138 7.79 -0.12 -8.91
N ARG A 139 8.79 -1.02 -8.85
CA ARG A 139 8.57 -2.47 -8.90
C ARG A 139 7.93 -3.01 -7.63
N LEU A 140 8.27 -2.43 -6.47
CA LEU A 140 7.63 -2.76 -5.20
C LEU A 140 6.16 -2.37 -5.21
N TRP A 141 5.84 -1.15 -5.68
CA TRP A 141 4.44 -0.75 -5.86
C TRP A 141 3.68 -1.69 -6.79
N GLU A 142 4.24 -2.01 -7.97
CA GLU A 142 3.61 -2.93 -8.91
C GLU A 142 3.33 -4.30 -8.28
N LEU A 143 4.30 -4.82 -7.52
CA LEU A 143 4.17 -6.10 -6.81
C LEU A 143 3.04 -6.07 -5.77
N TRP A 144 2.98 -5.04 -4.93
CA TRP A 144 1.95 -4.88 -3.89
C TRP A 144 0.57 -4.67 -4.50
N TYR A 145 0.49 -3.92 -5.58
CA TYR A 145 -0.75 -3.65 -6.30
C TYR A 145 -1.37 -4.92 -6.92
N HIS A 146 -0.54 -5.87 -7.36
CA HIS A 146 -1.00 -7.11 -7.99
C HIS A 146 -0.94 -8.32 -7.06
N GLU A 147 -0.83 -8.13 -5.74
CA GLU A 147 -0.67 -9.22 -4.77
C GLU A 147 -1.87 -10.21 -4.77
N ARG A 148 -3.06 -9.77 -5.19
CA ARG A 148 -4.25 -10.62 -5.34
C ARG A 148 -4.60 -10.97 -6.79
N GLY A 149 -3.68 -10.72 -7.72
CA GLY A 149 -3.84 -11.01 -9.14
C GLY A 149 -4.59 -9.93 -9.92
N PRO A 150 -4.82 -10.14 -11.23
CA PRO A 150 -5.24 -9.07 -12.14
C PRO A 150 -6.69 -8.60 -11.92
N GLY A 151 -7.60 -9.48 -11.47
CA GLY A 151 -9.00 -9.11 -11.21
C GLY A 151 -9.13 -8.09 -10.07
N PRO A 152 -8.69 -8.44 -8.84
CA PRO A 152 -8.68 -7.51 -7.72
C PRO A 152 -7.86 -6.24 -8.00
N ALA A 153 -6.73 -6.35 -8.71
CA ALA A 153 -5.93 -5.18 -9.10
C ALA A 153 -6.71 -4.21 -10.03
N ALA A 154 -7.53 -4.74 -10.95
CA ALA A 154 -8.39 -3.90 -11.79
C ALA A 154 -9.48 -3.20 -10.98
N GLU A 155 -10.08 -3.87 -9.99
CA GLU A 155 -11.03 -3.24 -9.05
C GLU A 155 -10.36 -2.14 -8.23
N LEU A 156 -9.15 -2.37 -7.71
CA LEU A 156 -8.38 -1.35 -7.00
C LEU A 156 -8.10 -0.12 -7.88
N SER A 157 -7.77 -0.33 -9.16
CA SER A 157 -7.56 0.74 -10.14
C SER A 157 -8.83 1.54 -10.42
N ALA A 158 -9.99 0.88 -10.47
CA ALA A 158 -11.26 1.59 -10.57
C ALA A 158 -11.49 2.50 -9.35
N THR A 159 -11.08 2.09 -8.15
CA THR A 159 -11.17 2.96 -6.96
C THR A 159 -10.25 4.17 -7.08
N ASP A 160 -9.04 4.01 -7.61
CA ASP A 160 -8.10 5.12 -7.84
C ASP A 160 -8.67 6.18 -8.78
N ILE A 161 -9.34 5.74 -9.86
CA ILE A 161 -10.03 6.63 -10.79
C ILE A 161 -11.15 7.41 -10.07
N LEU A 162 -11.92 6.75 -9.20
CA LEU A 162 -12.95 7.41 -8.41
C LEU A 162 -12.37 8.41 -7.41
N VAL A 163 -11.28 8.08 -6.73
CA VAL A 163 -10.58 9.02 -5.83
C VAL A 163 -10.05 10.22 -6.62
N ALA A 164 -9.49 10.01 -7.81
CA ALA A 164 -8.99 11.10 -8.66
C ALA A 164 -10.10 12.05 -9.15
N ARG A 165 -11.35 11.57 -9.26
CA ARG A 165 -12.52 12.43 -9.59
C ARG A 165 -12.92 13.38 -8.46
N GLY A 166 -12.43 13.14 -7.25
CA GLY A 166 -12.60 14.02 -6.09
C GLY A 166 -13.83 13.73 -5.23
N PRO A 167 -14.21 14.67 -4.34
CA PRO A 167 -15.10 14.40 -3.22
C PRO A 167 -16.47 13.81 -3.56
N SER A 168 -17.02 14.13 -4.74
CA SER A 168 -18.31 13.58 -5.20
C SER A 168 -18.29 12.07 -5.42
N SER A 169 -17.11 11.48 -5.61
CA SER A 169 -16.91 10.05 -5.88
C SER A 169 -16.34 9.28 -4.68
N TYR A 170 -15.98 9.97 -3.59
CA TYR A 170 -15.33 9.35 -2.42
C TYR A 170 -16.18 8.28 -1.74
N ALA A 171 -17.49 8.52 -1.59
CA ALA A 171 -18.38 7.53 -0.96
C ALA A 171 -18.42 6.21 -1.75
N VAL A 172 -18.42 6.29 -3.08
CA VAL A 172 -18.41 5.09 -3.95
C VAL A 172 -17.04 4.40 -3.88
N ALA A 173 -15.94 5.16 -3.94
CA ALA A 173 -14.60 4.62 -3.83
C ALA A 173 -14.38 3.89 -2.49
N GLU A 174 -14.88 4.46 -1.39
CA GLU A 174 -14.76 3.88 -0.06
C GLU A 174 -15.55 2.58 0.07
N ASP A 175 -16.81 2.54 -0.38
CA ASP A 175 -17.62 1.32 -0.37
C ASP A 175 -16.96 0.21 -1.20
N MET A 176 -16.42 0.54 -2.37
CA MET A 176 -15.67 -0.40 -3.19
C MET A 176 -14.41 -0.92 -2.48
N LEU A 177 -13.61 -0.03 -1.88
CA LEU A 177 -12.40 -0.40 -1.13
C LEU A 177 -12.73 -1.30 0.06
N ARG A 178 -13.75 -0.96 0.86
CA ARG A 178 -14.16 -1.76 2.02
C ARG A 178 -14.64 -3.15 1.60
N LYS A 179 -15.44 -3.26 0.53
CA LYS A 179 -15.87 -4.56 -0.04
C LYS A 179 -14.70 -5.38 -0.57
N LEU A 180 -13.75 -4.72 -1.25
CA LEU A 180 -12.54 -5.35 -1.76
C LEU A 180 -11.68 -5.91 -0.61
N ILE A 181 -11.45 -5.12 0.44
CA ILE A 181 -10.69 -5.54 1.62
C ILE A 181 -11.41 -6.66 2.36
N ALA A 182 -12.73 -6.58 2.53
CA ALA A 182 -13.51 -7.62 3.19
C ALA A 182 -13.41 -8.97 2.45
N ARG A 183 -13.34 -8.94 1.12
CA ARG A 183 -13.23 -10.14 0.27
C ARG A 183 -11.81 -10.71 0.20
N GLU A 184 -10.80 -9.86 0.05
CA GLU A 184 -9.40 -10.26 -0.19
C GLU A 184 -8.54 -10.33 1.09
N GLY A 185 -9.05 -9.78 2.19
CA GLY A 185 -8.44 -9.73 3.52
C GLY A 185 -7.43 -8.60 3.72
N VAL A 186 -7.29 -8.15 4.98
CA VAL A 186 -6.36 -7.07 5.40
C VAL A 186 -4.88 -7.32 5.12
N TYR A 187 -4.50 -8.58 4.87
CA TYR A 187 -3.12 -8.93 4.50
C TYR A 187 -2.72 -8.42 3.11
N TRP A 188 -3.68 -8.03 2.25
CA TRP A 188 -3.38 -7.27 1.05
C TRP A 188 -3.26 -5.78 1.39
N THR A 189 -2.07 -5.40 1.85
CA THR A 189 -1.82 -4.09 2.44
C THR A 189 -2.03 -2.92 1.49
N GLU A 190 -1.88 -3.11 0.18
CA GLU A 190 -2.06 -2.02 -0.78
C GLU A 190 -3.51 -1.53 -0.80
N ALA A 191 -4.49 -2.44 -0.77
CA ALA A 191 -5.91 -2.06 -0.72
C ALA A 191 -6.24 -1.28 0.56
N VAL A 192 -5.69 -1.72 1.70
CA VAL A 192 -5.79 -1.01 2.98
C VAL A 192 -5.14 0.38 2.90
N ASN A 193 -3.94 0.48 2.29
CA ASN A 193 -3.25 1.75 2.12
C ASN A 193 -4.06 2.73 1.23
N ARG A 194 -4.78 2.25 0.22
CA ARG A 194 -5.71 3.07 -0.56
C ARG A 194 -6.91 3.54 0.25
N LEU A 195 -7.45 2.69 1.14
CA LEU A 195 -8.47 3.13 2.09
C LEU A 195 -7.93 4.19 3.04
N ALA A 196 -6.76 3.99 3.64
CA ALA A 196 -6.11 4.98 4.50
C ALA A 196 -5.93 6.32 3.77
N THR A 197 -5.54 6.25 2.51
CA THR A 197 -5.34 7.40 1.62
C THR A 197 -6.64 8.18 1.40
N LEU A 198 -7.72 7.47 1.09
CA LEU A 198 -9.05 8.06 0.89
C LEU A 198 -9.61 8.68 2.19
N LEU A 199 -9.46 7.99 3.32
CA LEU A 199 -9.89 8.48 4.63
C LEU A 199 -9.16 9.78 5.02
N PHE A 200 -7.85 9.86 4.73
CA PHE A 200 -7.08 11.09 4.89
C PHE A 200 -7.65 12.24 4.04
N LEU A 201 -7.97 11.98 2.77
CA LEU A 201 -8.57 12.99 1.87
C LEU A 201 -9.97 13.44 2.33
N GLN A 202 -10.71 12.58 3.02
CA GLN A 202 -11.99 12.90 3.66
C GLN A 202 -11.83 13.65 5.00
N GLY A 203 -10.60 13.84 5.50
CA GLY A 203 -10.33 14.44 6.81
C GLY A 203 -10.61 13.52 8.01
N ARG A 204 -10.83 12.21 7.76
CA ARG A 204 -11.08 11.19 8.77
C ARG A 204 -9.75 10.61 9.26
N PHE A 205 -8.99 11.44 9.97
CA PHE A 205 -7.60 11.12 10.30
C PHE A 205 -7.46 9.94 11.28
N ASP A 206 -8.36 9.78 12.25
CA ASP A 206 -8.30 8.65 13.19
C ASP A 206 -8.43 7.31 12.45
N GLU A 207 -9.45 7.14 11.60
CA GLU A 207 -9.62 5.92 10.79
C GLU A 207 -8.47 5.73 9.78
N SER A 208 -7.95 6.82 9.23
CA SER A 208 -6.78 6.76 8.35
C SER A 208 -5.54 6.23 9.09
N LYS A 209 -5.35 6.65 10.36
CA LYS A 209 -4.24 6.19 11.22
C LYS A 209 -4.35 4.71 11.49
N GLU A 210 -5.55 4.24 11.87
CA GLU A 210 -5.82 2.82 12.10
C GLU A 210 -5.50 1.98 10.85
N ALA A 211 -5.96 2.42 9.68
CA ALA A 211 -5.67 1.73 8.42
C ALA A 211 -4.15 1.72 8.09
N CYS A 212 -3.43 2.82 8.33
CA CYS A 212 -1.97 2.83 8.20
C CYS A 212 -1.29 1.88 9.20
N GLU A 213 -1.74 1.83 10.45
CA GLU A 213 -1.19 0.94 11.47
C GLU A 213 -1.40 -0.54 11.11
N VAL A 214 -2.54 -0.89 10.50
CA VAL A 214 -2.75 -2.23 9.94
C VAL A 214 -1.71 -2.53 8.86
N VAL A 215 -1.53 -1.64 7.89
CA VAL A 215 -0.52 -1.84 6.83
C VAL A 215 0.86 -2.08 7.42
N LEU A 216 1.25 -1.26 8.39
CA LEU A 216 2.58 -1.30 9.00
C LEU A 216 2.75 -2.48 9.96
N SER A 217 1.67 -3.01 10.55
CA SER A 217 1.70 -4.27 11.31
C SER A 217 2.01 -5.47 10.41
N VAL A 218 1.54 -5.43 9.15
CA VAL A 218 1.72 -6.51 8.17
C VAL A 218 3.02 -6.34 7.41
N LYS A 219 3.27 -5.16 6.83
CA LYS A 219 4.49 -4.81 6.07
C LYS A 219 5.14 -3.55 6.67
N PRO A 220 6.00 -3.69 7.71
CA PRO A 220 6.69 -2.54 8.33
C PRO A 220 7.57 -1.72 7.36
N TRP A 221 7.95 -2.30 6.23
CA TRP A 221 8.74 -1.66 5.18
C TRP A 221 7.91 -0.97 4.10
N HIS A 222 6.59 -0.89 4.27
CA HIS A 222 5.69 -0.25 3.30
C HIS A 222 5.87 1.27 3.33
N PHE A 223 6.78 1.79 2.51
CA PHE A 223 7.19 3.19 2.53
C PHE A 223 6.05 4.18 2.20
N GLY A 224 5.02 3.75 1.46
CA GLY A 224 3.77 4.50 1.28
C GLY A 224 3.06 4.80 2.60
N ALA A 225 2.67 3.75 3.34
CA ALA A 225 2.03 3.88 4.65
C ALA A 225 2.92 4.57 5.69
N LEU A 226 4.24 4.34 5.68
CA LEU A 226 5.18 5.06 6.56
C LEU A 226 5.16 6.57 6.32
N SER A 227 4.96 7.00 5.07
CA SER A 227 4.82 8.42 4.74
C SER A 227 3.43 8.94 5.07
N GLY A 228 2.39 8.15 4.75
CA GLY A 228 0.99 8.48 5.04
C GLY A 228 0.72 8.67 6.53
N ILE A 229 1.19 7.75 7.38
CA ILE A 229 0.94 7.83 8.83
C ILE A 229 1.56 9.08 9.47
N VAL A 230 2.70 9.56 8.96
CA VAL A 230 3.30 10.82 9.42
C VAL A 230 2.38 12.00 9.10
N MET A 231 1.83 12.04 7.89
CA MET A 231 0.87 13.09 7.48
C MET A 231 -0.43 13.01 8.29
N VAL A 232 -0.89 11.79 8.58
CA VAL A 232 -2.08 11.57 9.43
C VAL A 232 -1.83 12.07 10.85
N CYS A 233 -0.70 11.73 11.48
CA CYS A 233 -0.32 12.25 12.80
C CYS A 233 -0.21 13.78 12.80
N GLN A 234 0.28 14.40 11.71
CA GLN A 234 0.25 15.85 11.56
C GLN A 234 -1.18 16.40 11.54
N GLY A 235 -2.09 15.77 10.80
CA GLY A 235 -3.51 16.12 10.75
C GLY A 235 -4.21 16.00 12.12
N LEU A 236 -3.79 15.03 12.94
CA LEU A 236 -4.26 14.82 14.31
C LEU A 236 -3.58 15.73 15.35
N ASN A 237 -2.56 16.50 14.95
CA ASN A 237 -1.69 17.25 15.86
C ASN A 237 -1.02 16.35 16.94
N ASP A 238 -0.73 15.09 16.58
CA ASP A 238 -0.02 14.10 17.39
C ASP A 238 1.50 14.23 17.13
N LEU A 239 2.15 15.15 17.85
CA LEU A 239 3.57 15.44 17.66
C LEU A 239 4.47 14.24 18.00
N ASP A 240 4.10 13.44 18.99
CA ASP A 240 4.85 12.25 19.37
C ASP A 240 4.79 11.20 18.26
N GLY A 241 3.61 10.98 17.67
CA GLY A 241 3.42 10.12 16.51
C GLY A 241 4.19 10.60 15.28
N VAL A 242 4.21 11.92 15.00
CA VAL A 242 5.00 12.49 13.91
C VAL A 242 6.48 12.15 14.06
N VAL A 243 7.06 12.37 15.24
CA VAL A 243 8.48 12.09 15.49
C VAL A 243 8.76 10.59 15.44
N GLY A 244 7.90 9.78 16.07
CA GLY A 244 8.05 8.32 16.14
C GLY A 244 8.02 7.66 14.76
N TRP A 245 7.03 8.00 13.93
CA TRP A 245 6.88 7.43 12.59
C TRP A 245 7.85 8.02 11.57
N ALA A 246 8.19 9.32 11.67
CA ALA A 246 9.16 9.92 10.77
C ALA A 246 10.53 9.24 10.84
N GLY A 247 10.95 8.81 12.04
CA GLY A 247 12.18 8.04 12.25
C GLY A 247 12.16 6.60 11.69
N GLN A 248 10.99 6.09 11.30
CA GLN A 248 10.86 4.77 10.68
C GLN A 248 10.87 4.81 9.16
N ARG A 249 10.74 6.00 8.54
CA ARG A 249 10.76 6.15 7.07
C ARG A 249 12.10 5.74 6.48
N MET A 250 12.04 5.29 5.24
CA MET A 250 13.24 5.03 4.44
C MET A 250 14.03 6.34 4.27
N PRO A 251 15.30 6.40 4.70
CA PRO A 251 16.13 7.57 4.48
C PRO A 251 16.34 7.83 2.98
N PRO A 252 16.48 9.10 2.55
CA PRO A 252 16.86 9.41 1.17
C PRO A 252 18.27 8.89 0.84
N LEU A 253 18.67 8.98 -0.43
CA LEU A 253 20.01 8.54 -0.84
C LEU A 253 21.10 9.48 -0.28
N GLU A 254 22.29 8.96 -0.02
CA GLU A 254 23.41 9.72 0.58
C GLU A 254 23.74 11.00 -0.20
N ALA A 255 23.68 10.95 -1.54
CA ALA A 255 23.87 12.11 -2.40
C ALA A 255 22.87 13.25 -2.12
N GLU A 256 21.64 12.89 -1.73
CA GLU A 256 20.58 13.85 -1.38
C GLU A 256 20.73 14.34 0.07
N LEU A 257 21.16 13.48 1.00
CA LEU A 257 21.44 13.86 2.39
C LEU A 257 22.65 14.78 2.54
N SER A 258 23.74 14.50 1.81
CA SER A 258 24.97 15.29 1.83
C SER A 258 24.73 16.73 1.38
N ALA A 259 23.81 16.93 0.42
CA ALA A 259 23.38 18.25 -0.03
C ALA A 259 22.68 19.08 1.07
N VAL A 260 22.15 18.44 2.12
CA VAL A 260 21.37 19.09 3.18
C VAL A 260 22.13 19.19 4.50
N MET A 261 22.97 18.21 4.86
CA MET A 261 23.51 18.09 6.23
C MET A 261 25.05 18.00 6.35
N GLY A 262 25.81 18.09 5.24
CA GLY A 262 27.29 18.11 5.25
C GLY A 262 27.97 16.76 5.50
N ASP A 263 29.30 16.72 5.33
CA ASP A 263 30.20 15.53 5.35
C ASP A 263 30.30 14.83 6.75
N GLY A 264 29.18 14.38 7.29
CA GLY A 264 29.12 13.45 8.41
C GLY A 264 29.18 11.99 7.95
N ASP A 265 29.42 11.09 8.91
CA ASP A 265 29.40 9.62 8.76
C ASP A 265 27.97 9.12 8.45
N MET A 266 27.46 9.50 7.27
CA MET A 266 26.06 9.39 6.84
C MET A 266 25.78 8.12 6.03
N LYS A 267 26.85 7.41 5.65
CA LYS A 267 26.83 6.29 4.71
C LYS A 267 26.04 5.07 5.21
N ASP A 268 25.70 5.04 6.49
CA ASP A 268 25.09 3.86 7.12
C ASP A 268 23.57 3.95 7.32
N THR A 269 22.94 5.14 7.31
CA THR A 269 21.53 5.23 7.76
C THR A 269 20.55 4.50 6.86
N ARG A 270 20.74 4.59 5.53
CA ARG A 270 19.88 3.90 4.56
C ARG A 270 20.18 2.41 4.51
N THR A 271 21.45 2.04 4.60
CA THR A 271 21.92 0.66 4.71
C THR A 271 21.30 -0.03 5.93
N GLU A 272 21.40 0.56 7.12
CA GLU A 272 20.79 0.09 8.36
C GLU A 272 19.27 -0.07 8.25
N TRP A 273 18.60 0.89 7.58
CA TRP A 273 17.16 0.79 7.33
C TRP A 273 16.83 -0.42 6.46
N VAL A 274 17.53 -0.58 5.32
CA VAL A 274 17.29 -1.69 4.39
C VAL A 274 17.59 -3.03 5.06
N GLU A 275 18.71 -3.16 5.77
CA GLU A 275 19.06 -4.40 6.49
C GLU A 275 17.99 -4.78 7.50
N ARG A 276 17.51 -3.83 8.30
CA ARG A 276 16.42 -4.05 9.25
C ARG A 276 15.15 -4.52 8.54
N MET A 277 14.73 -3.84 7.47
CA MET A 277 13.50 -4.19 6.75
C MET A 277 13.58 -5.55 6.05
N VAL A 278 14.73 -5.84 5.42
CA VAL A 278 15.04 -7.15 4.82
C VAL A 278 15.00 -8.24 5.89
N ASN A 279 15.59 -8.02 7.06
CA ASN A 279 15.58 -8.98 8.16
C ASN A 279 14.15 -9.28 8.65
N VAL A 280 13.30 -8.26 8.78
CA VAL A 280 11.88 -8.45 9.15
C VAL A 280 11.14 -9.24 8.07
N ALA A 281 11.31 -8.88 6.80
CA ALA A 281 10.66 -9.57 5.67
C ALA A 281 11.10 -11.04 5.56
N GLN A 282 12.39 -11.32 5.71
CA GLN A 282 12.92 -12.69 5.70
C GLN A 282 12.47 -13.50 6.92
N LYS A 283 12.35 -12.88 8.09
CA LYS A 283 11.79 -13.54 9.27
C LYS A 283 10.34 -13.95 9.02
N ARG A 284 9.54 -13.06 8.43
CA ARG A 284 8.15 -13.34 8.06
C ARG A 284 8.04 -14.51 7.09
N LEU A 285 8.88 -14.53 6.05
CA LEU A 285 8.94 -15.65 5.10
C LEU A 285 9.25 -16.99 5.81
N ARG A 286 10.31 -17.02 6.64
CA ARG A 286 10.71 -18.23 7.38
C ARG A 286 9.62 -18.75 8.32
N LEU A 287 8.93 -17.85 9.04
CA LEU A 287 7.84 -18.24 9.93
C LEU A 287 6.68 -18.87 9.14
N ALA A 288 6.29 -18.26 8.02
CA ALA A 288 5.23 -18.79 7.18
C ALA A 288 5.61 -20.14 6.53
N GLU A 289 6.88 -20.36 6.20
CA GLU A 289 7.39 -21.66 5.75
C GLU A 289 7.32 -22.73 6.84
N GLN A 290 7.65 -22.36 8.08
CA GLN A 290 7.57 -23.25 9.25
C GLN A 290 6.12 -23.65 9.55
N GLU A 291 5.19 -22.70 9.54
CA GLU A 291 3.76 -22.96 9.76
C GLU A 291 3.20 -23.96 8.74
N VAL A 292 3.55 -23.81 7.46
CA VAL A 292 3.18 -24.76 6.42
C VAL A 292 3.78 -26.14 6.71
N GLN A 293 5.08 -26.21 7.04
CA GLN A 293 5.75 -27.48 7.36
C GLN A 293 5.12 -28.19 8.57
N GLU A 294 4.79 -27.45 9.63
CA GLU A 294 4.16 -27.98 10.84
C GLU A 294 2.74 -28.51 10.54
N SER A 295 1.96 -27.80 9.73
CA SER A 295 0.62 -28.25 9.31
C SER A 295 0.64 -29.59 8.56
N PHE A 296 1.67 -29.82 7.74
CA PHE A 296 1.88 -31.12 7.09
C PHE A 296 2.25 -32.21 8.09
N LEU A 297 3.10 -31.93 9.08
CA LEU A 297 3.51 -32.92 10.06
C LEU A 297 2.35 -33.33 10.98
N ASP A 298 1.51 -32.40 11.41
CA ASP A 298 0.36 -32.69 12.28
C ASP A 298 -0.70 -33.56 11.56
N SER A 299 -0.92 -33.34 10.26
CA SER A 299 -1.77 -34.21 9.43
C SER A 299 -1.24 -35.66 9.31
N SER A 300 0.09 -35.84 9.29
CA SER A 300 0.70 -37.18 9.18
C SER A 300 0.61 -38.03 10.46
N VAL A 301 0.41 -37.38 11.62
CA VAL A 301 0.23 -38.07 12.91
C VAL A 301 -1.23 -38.54 13.08
N ALA A 302 -2.18 -37.87 12.45
CA ALA A 302 -3.59 -38.25 12.46
C ALA A 302 -3.88 -39.52 11.63
N ASP A 303 -3.21 -39.71 10.49
CA ASP A 303 -3.43 -40.86 9.59
C ASP A 303 -2.84 -42.19 10.11
N ASN A 304 -2.02 -42.18 11.15
CA ASN A 304 -1.44 -43.40 11.73
C ASN A 304 -2.35 -44.09 12.78
N LYS A 305 -3.63 -43.70 12.92
CA LYS A 305 -4.57 -44.29 13.90
C LYS A 305 -5.70 -45.15 13.34
N GLU A 306 -5.86 -45.31 12.02
CA GLU A 306 -6.84 -46.24 11.44
C GLU A 306 -6.23 -47.17 10.39
N GLY A 307 -5.14 -47.85 10.77
CA GLY A 307 -4.67 -49.06 10.11
C GLY A 307 -5.27 -50.32 10.75
N ALA A 308 -6.60 -50.41 10.87
CA ALA A 308 -7.25 -51.67 11.24
C ALA A 308 -7.23 -52.60 10.02
N ILE A 309 -6.23 -53.47 10.00
CA ILE A 309 -6.13 -54.67 9.15
C ILE A 309 -7.46 -55.42 9.25
N LEU A 310 -8.24 -55.42 8.17
CA LEU A 310 -9.32 -56.38 8.01
C LEU A 310 -8.66 -57.73 7.75
N ASP A 311 -8.59 -58.56 8.79
CA ASP A 311 -8.23 -59.96 8.67
C ASP A 311 -9.26 -60.66 7.76
N ASP A 312 -8.72 -61.15 6.65
CA ASP A 312 -9.39 -61.88 5.59
C ASP A 312 -9.56 -63.34 6.07
N GLU A 313 -10.60 -63.62 6.87
CA GLU A 313 -11.03 -64.99 7.16
C GLU A 313 -12.13 -65.42 6.18
N LYS A 314 -11.72 -66.31 5.28
CA LYS A 314 -12.54 -67.18 4.44
C LYS A 314 -13.68 -67.82 5.23
N ASP A 315 -14.87 -67.84 4.64
CA ASP A 315 -15.70 -69.05 4.61
C ASP A 315 -16.61 -69.07 3.38
N GLY A 316 -16.68 -70.25 2.75
CA GLY A 316 -17.40 -70.50 1.51
C GLY A 316 -18.89 -70.83 1.67
N ALA A 317 -19.47 -71.30 0.55
CA ALA A 317 -20.89 -71.56 0.27
C ALA A 317 -21.68 -70.28 -0.02
N TRP A 318 -22.29 -70.10 -1.20
CA TRP A 318 -23.23 -71.03 -1.82
C TRP A 318 -23.14 -71.04 -3.35
N GLU A 319 -23.51 -72.21 -3.88
CA GLU A 319 -23.83 -72.55 -5.27
C GLU A 319 -24.80 -71.56 -5.95
#